data_AF-A0A924D3V4-F1
#
_entry.id   AF-A0A924D3V4-F1
#
_cell.length_a   1.000
_cell.length_b   1.000
_cell.length_c   1.000
_cell.angle_alpha   90.00
_cell.angle_beta   90.00
_cell.angle_gamma   90.00
#
_symmetry.space_group_name_H-M   'P 1'
#
loop_
_entity.id
_entity.type
_entity.pdbx_description
1 polymer ?
#
loop_
_entity_poly.entity_id
_entity_poly.type
_entity_poly.pdbx_seq_one_letter_code
_entity_poly.pdbx_strand_id
1 'polypeptide(L)'
;MDGNMESPKDRFDDKIDSINERKVLLLQWRNELDENEAVNPFFEPYREGAKKNFLDAYIHSKYGWHKYGDMYQKIHEARRELWIDEGHKQLEAILQKKLFDLQCLWRAEQLTFKEIEICYDFEIWENDVFNCPFLDLITEEEIDLYHDFLMQDALDRNDIEFDNWQNYDEIKEGNQNIEESYLMPEWYDYHNSRTGKGVLLLMGDIRGEKEDFYMNLVHEKERKEKPEQYVASEPRPYFNYLDDEVIKFFVTTFEDETAQKNYHQHSKLYLGSDNDAMRYYELLEELNGLHDLVPVPSHYDFREALEKGYNRYYLNKIAEHLPIAYEQYLFHKKMGLSFESKKDEMIDVRVFLTKRILKGRELNGEERNFNF
;
A
#
# COMPACT_ATOMS: atom_id res chain seq x y z
N MET A 1 1.26 6.19 22.49
CA MET A 1 0.86 7.59 22.28
C MET A 1 -0.61 7.70 22.59
N ASP A 2 -1.00 8.56 23.53
CA ASP A 2 -2.40 8.81 23.85
C ASP A 2 -3.05 9.54 22.68
N GLY A 3 -3.90 8.81 21.96
CA GLY A 3 -4.80 9.39 20.96
C GLY A 3 -5.79 10.30 21.67
N ASN A 4 -5.57 11.60 21.57
CA ASN A 4 -6.43 12.63 22.10
C ASN A 4 -7.75 12.62 21.29
N MET A 5 -8.68 11.73 21.63
CA MET A 5 -10.03 11.77 21.08
C MET A 5 -10.71 13.03 21.62
N GLU A 6 -10.83 14.04 20.76
CA GLU A 6 -11.62 15.25 21.03
C GLU A 6 -12.96 14.88 21.64
N SER A 7 -13.28 15.53 22.77
CA SER A 7 -14.51 15.23 23.47
C SER A 7 -15.71 15.61 22.58
N PRO A 8 -16.85 14.91 22.71
CA PRO A 8 -18.06 15.27 21.95
C PRO A 8 -18.46 16.73 22.11
N LYS A 9 -18.12 17.37 23.24
CA LYS A 9 -18.42 18.78 23.51
C LYS A 9 -17.55 19.71 22.66
N ASP A 10 -16.26 19.40 22.52
CA ASP A 10 -15.32 20.19 21.70
C ASP A 10 -15.74 20.16 20.22
N ARG A 11 -16.17 18.99 19.72
CA ARG A 11 -16.72 18.84 18.36
C ARG A 11 -18.04 19.60 18.13
N PHE A 12 -18.81 19.85 19.19
CA PHE A 12 -20.06 20.61 19.11
C PHE A 12 -19.80 22.11 19.10
N ASP A 13 -18.87 22.59 19.91
CA ASP A 13 -18.48 23.99 19.99
C ASP A 13 -17.80 24.44 18.68
N ASP A 14 -16.92 23.62 18.10
CA ASP A 14 -16.30 23.86 16.78
C ASP A 14 -17.32 23.95 15.64
N LYS A 15 -18.39 23.14 15.70
CA LYS A 15 -19.48 23.20 14.72
C LYS A 15 -20.28 24.50 14.83
N ILE A 16 -20.52 24.98 16.05
CA ILE A 16 -21.26 26.22 16.30
C ILE A 16 -20.45 27.42 15.81
N ASP A 17 -19.16 27.45 16.09
CA ASP A 17 -18.27 28.53 15.66
C ASP A 17 -18.13 28.56 14.14
N SER A 18 -18.01 27.40 13.48
CA SER A 18 -17.99 27.32 12.01
C SER A 18 -19.31 27.79 11.37
N ILE A 19 -20.46 27.53 12.01
CA ILE A 19 -21.77 28.01 11.52
C ILE A 19 -21.87 29.53 11.67
N ASN A 20 -21.39 30.08 12.78
CA ASN A 20 -21.44 31.52 13.05
C ASN A 20 -20.52 32.30 12.11
N GLU A 21 -19.29 31.82 11.92
CA GLU A 21 -18.34 32.36 10.95
C GLU A 21 -18.93 32.39 9.53
N ARG A 22 -19.52 31.27 9.08
CA ARG A 22 -20.18 31.20 7.76
C ARG A 22 -21.23 32.28 7.59
N LYS A 23 -22.10 32.48 8.59
CA LYS A 23 -23.17 33.48 8.50
C LYS A 23 -22.63 34.91 8.42
N VAL A 24 -21.60 35.23 9.21
CA VAL A 24 -20.98 36.55 9.23
C VAL A 24 -20.34 36.86 7.86
N LEU A 25 -19.55 35.94 7.32
CA LEU A 25 -18.86 36.14 6.04
C LEU A 25 -19.83 36.26 4.87
N LEU A 26 -20.88 35.44 4.83
CA LEU A 26 -21.88 35.50 3.75
C LEU A 26 -22.61 36.86 3.75
N LEU A 27 -22.98 37.38 4.93
CA LEU A 27 -23.61 38.69 5.05
C LEU A 27 -22.66 39.82 4.64
N GLN A 28 -21.41 39.76 5.08
CA GLN A 28 -20.39 40.74 4.70
C GLN A 28 -20.19 40.80 3.19
N TRP A 29 -19.93 39.66 2.54
CA TRP A 29 -19.72 39.61 1.09
C TRP A 29 -20.96 39.99 0.29
N ARG A 30 -22.17 39.71 0.82
CA ARG A 30 -23.41 40.17 0.21
C ARG A 30 -23.47 41.69 0.16
N ASN A 31 -23.17 42.35 1.27
CA ASN A 31 -23.17 43.81 1.35
C ASN A 31 -22.09 44.43 0.44
N GLU A 32 -20.86 43.88 0.45
CA GLU A 32 -19.77 44.32 -0.44
C GLU A 32 -20.17 44.25 -1.92
N LEU A 33 -20.88 43.20 -2.35
CA LEU A 33 -21.31 43.03 -3.73
C LEU A 33 -22.51 43.91 -4.09
N ASP A 34 -23.41 44.19 -3.14
CA ASP A 34 -24.54 45.08 -3.37
C ASP A 34 -24.13 46.56 -3.44
N GLU A 35 -23.08 46.95 -2.70
CA GLU A 35 -22.50 48.30 -2.67
C GLU A 35 -21.49 48.55 -3.80
N ASN A 36 -21.08 47.51 -4.53
CA ASN A 36 -20.11 47.64 -5.62
C ASN A 36 -20.75 48.32 -6.85
N GLU A 37 -20.22 49.49 -7.21
CA GLU A 37 -20.72 50.33 -8.31
C GLU A 37 -20.68 49.65 -9.69
N ALA A 38 -19.82 48.65 -9.89
CA ALA A 38 -19.73 47.90 -11.15
C ALA A 38 -20.72 46.72 -11.23
N VAL A 39 -21.22 46.22 -10.10
CA VAL A 39 -22.10 45.05 -10.06
C VAL A 39 -23.52 45.38 -10.51
N ASN A 40 -24.05 46.55 -10.12
CA ASN A 40 -25.42 46.94 -10.48
C ASN A 40 -25.61 47.12 -12.00
N PRO A 41 -24.74 47.87 -12.72
CA PRO A 41 -24.84 48.02 -14.17
C PRO A 41 -24.67 46.71 -14.93
N PHE A 42 -23.84 45.78 -14.44
CA PHE A 42 -23.64 44.48 -15.08
C PHE A 42 -24.96 43.69 -15.17
N PHE A 43 -25.83 43.78 -14.16
CA PHE A 43 -27.07 43.01 -14.14
C PHE A 43 -28.27 43.71 -14.81
N GLU A 44 -28.14 44.96 -15.27
CA GLU A 44 -29.24 45.73 -15.90
C GLU A 44 -29.88 45.03 -17.13
N PRO A 45 -29.14 44.34 -18.02
CA PRO A 45 -29.73 43.68 -19.18
C PRO A 45 -30.52 42.39 -18.83
N TYR A 46 -30.41 41.89 -17.59
CA TYR A 46 -30.95 40.61 -17.19
C TYR A 46 -32.32 40.75 -16.50
N ARG A 47 -33.01 39.61 -16.38
CA ARG A 47 -34.35 39.57 -15.77
C ARG A 47 -34.32 39.90 -14.28
N GLU A 48 -35.45 40.42 -13.80
CA GLU A 48 -35.68 40.67 -12.38
C GLU A 48 -35.44 39.39 -11.56
N GLY A 49 -34.64 39.52 -10.50
CA GLY A 49 -34.20 38.40 -9.65
C GLY A 49 -32.89 37.72 -10.07
N ALA A 50 -32.37 37.93 -11.29
CA ALA A 50 -31.11 37.32 -11.75
C ALA A 50 -29.91 37.72 -10.85
N LYS A 51 -29.81 39.03 -10.53
CA LYS A 51 -28.80 39.56 -9.60
C LYS A 51 -28.87 38.84 -8.25
N LYS A 52 -30.06 38.71 -7.67
CA LYS A 52 -30.23 38.10 -6.35
C LYS A 52 -29.79 36.64 -6.37
N ASN A 53 -30.32 35.85 -7.30
CA ASN A 53 -30.03 34.41 -7.41
C ASN A 53 -28.54 34.14 -7.68
N PHE A 54 -27.91 34.92 -8.58
CA PHE A 54 -26.49 34.78 -8.86
C PHE A 54 -25.65 35.12 -7.64
N LEU A 55 -25.90 36.27 -7.01
CA LEU A 55 -25.12 36.70 -5.85
C LEU A 55 -25.26 35.71 -4.69
N ASP A 56 -26.45 35.16 -4.46
CA ASP A 56 -26.67 34.14 -3.44
C ASP A 56 -25.88 32.86 -3.76
N ALA A 57 -25.89 32.37 -5.00
CA ALA A 57 -25.08 31.20 -5.40
C ALA A 57 -23.56 31.48 -5.35
N TYR A 58 -23.16 32.69 -5.74
CA TYR A 58 -21.76 33.12 -5.78
C TYR A 58 -21.16 33.23 -4.40
N ILE A 59 -21.82 33.85 -3.42
CA ILE A 59 -21.29 33.96 -2.05
C ILE A 59 -21.16 32.58 -1.38
N HIS A 60 -22.06 31.65 -1.69
CA HIS A 60 -21.96 30.27 -1.22
C HIS A 60 -20.75 29.54 -1.83
N SER A 61 -20.52 29.74 -3.12
CA SER A 61 -19.34 29.19 -3.82
C SER A 61 -18.05 29.82 -3.29
N LYS A 62 -18.03 31.15 -3.11
CA LYS A 62 -16.93 31.92 -2.51
C LYS A 62 -16.60 31.44 -1.10
N TYR A 63 -17.61 31.10 -0.30
CA TYR A 63 -17.38 30.48 1.01
C TYR A 63 -16.72 29.11 0.89
N GLY A 64 -17.17 28.29 -0.07
CA GLY A 64 -16.53 27.03 -0.39
C GLY A 64 -15.04 27.20 -0.73
N TRP A 65 -14.70 28.16 -1.60
CA TRP A 65 -13.30 28.45 -1.94
C TRP A 65 -12.51 29.00 -0.76
N HIS A 66 -13.11 29.86 0.06
CA HIS A 66 -12.44 30.39 1.24
C HIS A 66 -12.13 29.31 2.26
N LYS A 67 -13.06 28.38 2.49
CA LYS A 67 -12.91 27.32 3.49
C LYS A 67 -12.04 26.15 3.03
N TYR A 68 -12.15 25.78 1.75
CA TYR A 68 -11.54 24.57 1.22
C TYR A 68 -10.48 24.84 0.14
N GLY A 69 -10.27 26.09 -0.29
CA GLY A 69 -9.33 26.44 -1.35
C GLY A 69 -7.89 26.02 -1.02
N ASP A 70 -7.42 26.32 0.19
CA ASP A 70 -6.10 25.92 0.66
C ASP A 70 -5.96 24.38 0.72
N MET A 71 -7.02 23.67 1.07
CA MET A 71 -7.04 22.20 1.06
C MET A 71 -6.89 21.67 -0.37
N TYR A 72 -7.64 22.20 -1.33
CA TYR A 72 -7.51 21.81 -2.74
C TYR A 72 -6.15 22.19 -3.33
N GLN A 73 -5.58 23.35 -2.94
CA GLN A 73 -4.22 23.72 -3.33
C GLN A 73 -3.20 22.72 -2.79
N LYS A 74 -3.29 22.32 -1.52
CA LYS A 74 -2.43 21.29 -0.93
C LYS A 74 -2.60 19.95 -1.62
N ILE A 75 -3.82 19.54 -1.97
CA ILE A 75 -4.07 18.32 -2.75
C ILE A 75 -3.37 18.41 -4.12
N HIS A 76 -3.36 19.58 -4.76
CA HIS A 76 -2.66 19.80 -6.02
C HIS A 76 -1.13 19.78 -5.86
N GLU A 77 -0.59 20.32 -4.78
CA GLU A 77 0.85 20.29 -4.46
C GLU A 77 1.30 18.86 -4.11
N ALA A 78 0.53 18.14 -3.30
CA ALA A 78 0.77 16.75 -2.94
C ALA A 78 0.82 15.81 -4.15
N ARG A 79 0.13 16.12 -5.25
CA ARG A 79 0.22 15.34 -6.50
C ARG A 79 1.56 15.47 -7.22
N ARG A 80 2.34 16.53 -6.99
CA ARG A 80 3.73 16.61 -7.48
C ARG A 80 4.69 15.85 -6.59
N GLU A 81 4.43 15.84 -5.29
CA GLU A 81 5.16 15.02 -4.32
C GLU A 81 4.88 13.53 -4.56
N LEU A 82 3.66 13.16 -4.97
CA LEU A 82 3.24 11.79 -5.27
C LEU A 82 4.24 11.05 -6.17
N TRP A 83 4.64 11.62 -7.32
CA TRP A 83 5.54 10.89 -8.23
C TRP A 83 6.96 10.74 -7.69
N ILE A 84 7.39 11.65 -6.82
CA ILE A 84 8.67 11.54 -6.11
C ILE A 84 8.55 10.45 -5.03
N ASP A 85 7.44 10.41 -4.30
CA ASP A 85 7.17 9.39 -3.28
C ASP A 85 7.05 7.99 -3.92
N GLU A 86 6.33 7.86 -5.03
CA GLU A 86 6.29 6.64 -5.83
C GLU A 86 7.68 6.25 -6.34
N GLY A 87 8.47 7.23 -6.79
CA GLY A 87 9.88 7.03 -7.12
C GLY A 87 10.68 6.44 -5.96
N HIS A 88 10.48 6.92 -4.72
CA HIS A 88 11.13 6.36 -3.54
C HIS A 88 10.67 4.93 -3.25
N LYS A 89 9.38 4.62 -3.37
CA LYS A 89 8.90 3.23 -3.23
C LYS A 89 9.57 2.30 -4.24
N GLN A 90 9.81 2.77 -5.46
CA GLN A 90 10.53 1.98 -6.47
C GLN A 90 12.02 1.80 -6.15
N LEU A 91 12.68 2.78 -5.52
CA LEU A 91 14.03 2.59 -4.98
C LEU A 91 14.05 1.53 -3.87
N GLU A 92 12.98 1.45 -3.09
CA GLU A 92 12.80 0.40 -2.08
C GLU A 92 12.82 -0.98 -2.74
N ALA A 93 12.05 -1.21 -3.80
CA ALA A 93 12.03 -2.47 -4.54
C ALA A 93 13.42 -2.90 -5.06
N ILE A 94 14.26 -1.95 -5.49
CA ILE A 94 15.66 -2.22 -5.85
C ILE A 94 16.44 -2.74 -4.64
N LEU A 95 16.33 -2.06 -3.49
CA LEU A 95 17.01 -2.46 -2.26
C LEU A 95 16.48 -3.80 -1.72
N GLN A 96 15.17 -4.06 -1.83
CA GLN A 96 14.55 -5.32 -1.45
C GLN A 96 15.13 -6.49 -2.25
N LYS A 97 15.28 -6.31 -3.58
CA LYS A 97 15.93 -7.29 -4.45
C LYS A 97 17.37 -7.59 -4.01
N LYS A 98 18.13 -6.55 -3.62
CA LYS A 98 19.50 -6.73 -3.10
C LYS A 98 19.50 -7.47 -1.77
N LEU A 99 18.60 -7.11 -0.85
CA LEU A 99 18.45 -7.78 0.44
C LEU A 99 18.11 -9.27 0.26
N PHE A 100 17.21 -9.59 -0.66
CA PHE A 100 16.83 -10.96 -0.97
C PHE A 100 17.96 -11.78 -1.62
N ASP A 101 18.77 -11.16 -2.49
CA ASP A 101 19.98 -11.82 -3.02
C ASP A 101 20.95 -12.19 -1.89
N LEU A 102 21.14 -11.28 -0.93
CA LEU A 102 21.97 -11.53 0.25
C LEU A 102 21.36 -12.58 1.17
N GLN A 103 20.03 -12.60 1.31
CA GLN A 103 19.30 -13.65 2.05
C GLN A 103 19.58 -15.02 1.45
N CYS A 104 19.49 -15.17 0.12
CA CYS A 104 19.80 -16.43 -0.56
C CYS A 104 21.24 -16.90 -0.28
N LEU A 105 22.21 -15.98 -0.39
CA LEU A 105 23.62 -16.29 -0.15
C LEU A 105 23.90 -16.62 1.33
N TRP A 106 23.29 -15.89 2.26
CA TRP A 106 23.44 -16.12 3.70
C TRP A 106 22.84 -17.46 4.12
N ARG A 107 21.62 -17.78 3.65
CA ARG A 107 20.93 -19.05 3.92
C ARG A 107 21.71 -20.25 3.36
N ALA A 108 22.39 -20.06 2.24
CA ALA A 108 23.30 -21.04 1.64
C ALA A 108 24.72 -21.05 2.25
N GLU A 109 24.96 -20.32 3.36
CA GLU A 109 26.24 -20.20 4.07
C GLU A 109 27.40 -19.66 3.22
N GLN A 110 27.10 -18.91 2.15
CA GLN A 110 28.11 -18.28 1.30
C GLN A 110 28.59 -16.94 1.87
N LEU A 111 27.80 -16.31 2.74
CA LEU A 111 28.09 -15.02 3.38
C LEU A 111 27.67 -15.01 4.85
N THR A 112 28.23 -14.07 5.62
CA THR A 112 27.86 -13.82 7.01
C THR A 112 27.77 -12.33 7.29
N PHE A 113 26.77 -11.91 8.06
CA PHE A 113 26.60 -10.53 8.51
C PHE A 113 26.55 -10.50 10.04
N LYS A 114 27.10 -9.45 10.66
CA LYS A 114 27.04 -9.31 12.13
C LYS A 114 25.63 -8.90 12.60
N GLU A 115 24.84 -8.31 11.72
CA GLU A 115 23.48 -7.85 11.96
C GLU A 115 22.42 -8.94 11.77
N ILE A 116 22.79 -10.12 11.24
CA ILE A 116 21.89 -11.23 10.94
C ILE A 116 22.32 -12.45 11.76
N GLU A 117 21.45 -12.86 12.68
CA GLU A 117 21.61 -14.04 13.53
C GLU A 117 20.69 -15.18 13.10
N ILE A 118 19.48 -14.86 12.65
CA ILE A 118 18.44 -15.82 12.23
C ILE A 118 17.78 -15.40 10.91
N CYS A 119 17.11 -16.33 10.22
CA CYS A 119 16.42 -16.07 8.95
C CYS A 119 15.41 -14.91 9.06
N TYR A 120 14.70 -14.81 10.18
CA TYR A 120 13.71 -13.76 10.43
C TYR A 120 14.29 -12.34 10.53
N ASP A 121 15.61 -12.19 10.68
CA ASP A 121 16.22 -10.86 10.69
C ASP A 121 16.08 -10.17 9.32
N PHE A 122 15.95 -10.92 8.21
CA PHE A 122 15.69 -10.36 6.88
C PHE A 122 14.30 -9.70 6.81
N GLU A 123 13.27 -10.29 7.41
CA GLU A 123 11.91 -9.72 7.53
C GLU A 123 11.91 -8.38 8.30
N ILE A 124 12.78 -8.26 9.30
CA ILE A 124 12.94 -7.00 10.06
C ILE A 124 13.62 -5.94 9.19
N TRP A 125 14.59 -6.34 8.37
CA TRP A 125 15.25 -5.42 7.45
C TRP A 125 14.41 -5.07 6.23
N GLU A 126 13.45 -5.91 5.83
CA GLU A 126 12.44 -5.58 4.83
C GLU A 126 11.75 -4.25 5.18
N ASN A 127 11.30 -4.13 6.43
CA ASN A 127 10.58 -2.96 6.94
C ASN A 127 11.45 -1.71 7.19
N ASP A 128 12.73 -1.77 6.86
CA ASP A 128 13.69 -0.67 7.06
C ASP A 128 14.90 -0.77 6.11
N VAL A 129 14.63 -1.18 4.87
CA VAL A 129 15.68 -1.55 3.91
C VAL A 129 16.57 -0.36 3.56
N PHE A 130 16.00 0.85 3.55
CA PHE A 130 16.76 2.10 3.37
C PHE A 130 17.82 2.33 4.45
N ASN A 131 17.62 1.85 5.68
CA ASN A 131 18.60 2.00 6.77
C ASN A 131 19.46 0.74 6.97
N CYS A 132 19.38 -0.25 6.08
CA CYS A 132 20.17 -1.47 6.17
C CYS A 132 21.69 -1.19 6.05
N PRO A 133 22.51 -1.52 7.06
CA PRO A 133 23.90 -1.09 7.14
C PRO A 133 24.86 -1.92 6.28
N PHE A 134 24.44 -3.11 5.86
CA PHE A 134 25.25 -4.04 5.05
C PHE A 134 24.81 -4.09 3.59
N LEU A 135 23.80 -3.30 3.19
CA LEU A 135 23.45 -3.11 1.79
C LEU A 135 24.33 -2.04 1.16
N ASP A 136 24.88 -2.37 -0.01
CA ASP A 136 25.52 -1.38 -0.88
C ASP A 136 24.48 -0.38 -1.40
N LEU A 137 24.91 0.87 -1.59
CA LEU A 137 24.08 1.91 -2.20
C LEU A 137 23.57 1.46 -3.58
N ILE A 138 22.38 1.94 -3.94
CA ILE A 138 21.85 1.75 -5.30
C ILE A 138 22.82 2.39 -6.30
N THR A 139 23.20 1.67 -7.36
CA THR A 139 24.07 2.19 -8.43
C THR A 139 23.27 2.80 -9.58
N GLU A 140 23.91 3.64 -10.39
CA GLU A 140 23.29 4.19 -11.61
C GLU A 140 22.85 3.07 -12.57
N GLU A 141 23.62 1.98 -12.67
CA GLU A 141 23.28 0.83 -13.52
C GLU A 141 22.01 0.11 -13.02
N GLU A 142 21.79 0.06 -11.70
CA GLU A 142 20.56 -0.49 -11.11
C GLU A 142 19.36 0.41 -11.38
N ILE A 143 19.55 1.74 -11.37
CA ILE A 143 18.52 2.71 -11.76
C ILE A 143 18.16 2.57 -13.24
N ASP A 144 19.16 2.49 -14.12
CA ASP A 144 18.94 2.31 -15.56
C ASP A 144 18.20 1.00 -15.83
N LEU A 145 18.58 -0.09 -15.15
CA LEU A 145 17.90 -1.38 -15.28
C LEU A 145 16.44 -1.32 -14.81
N TYR A 146 16.17 -0.62 -13.70
CA TYR A 146 14.81 -0.46 -13.18
C TYR A 146 13.97 0.49 -14.06
N HIS A 147 14.58 1.52 -14.63
CA HIS A 147 13.94 2.36 -15.62
C HIS A 147 13.50 1.53 -16.83
N ASP A 148 14.37 0.66 -17.35
CA ASP A 148 14.01 -0.25 -18.45
C ASP A 148 12.88 -1.23 -18.06
N PHE A 149 12.84 -1.68 -16.80
CA PHE A 149 11.74 -2.49 -16.26
C PHE A 149 10.39 -1.76 -16.35
N LEU A 150 10.33 -0.52 -15.86
CA LEU A 150 9.12 0.31 -15.86
C LEU A 150 8.62 0.65 -17.28
N MET A 151 9.53 0.68 -18.27
CA MET A 151 9.21 1.01 -19.66
C MET A 151 8.71 -0.20 -20.48
N GLN A 152 8.52 -1.36 -19.86
CA GLN A 152 7.98 -2.53 -20.55
C GLN A 152 6.50 -2.35 -20.90
N ASP A 153 6.15 -2.60 -22.17
CA ASP A 153 4.77 -2.49 -22.65
C ASP A 153 3.79 -3.47 -21.98
N ALA A 154 4.29 -4.59 -21.47
CA ALA A 154 3.47 -5.64 -20.87
C ALA A 154 3.32 -5.52 -19.35
N LEU A 155 4.07 -4.63 -18.70
CA LEU A 155 4.04 -4.46 -17.24
C LEU A 155 2.75 -3.76 -16.81
N ASP A 156 2.01 -4.33 -15.85
CA ASP A 156 0.89 -3.64 -15.21
C ASP A 156 1.38 -2.87 -13.99
N ARG A 157 0.79 -1.70 -13.72
CA ARG A 157 1.11 -0.87 -12.57
C ARG A 157 0.85 -1.57 -11.25
N ASN A 158 -0.05 -2.56 -11.22
CA ASN A 158 -0.28 -3.33 -10.00
C ASN A 158 0.85 -4.33 -9.74
N ASP A 159 1.64 -4.68 -10.75
CA ASP A 159 2.74 -5.66 -10.63
C ASP A 159 4.02 -5.06 -10.02
N ILE A 160 4.09 -3.73 -9.90
CA ILE A 160 5.22 -3.03 -9.24
C ILE A 160 4.99 -2.85 -7.74
N GLU A 161 3.76 -3.11 -7.27
CA GLU A 161 3.42 -3.15 -5.85
C GLU A 161 3.55 -4.59 -5.37
N PHE A 162 4.31 -4.80 -4.29
CA PHE A 162 4.50 -6.11 -3.70
C PHE A 162 4.76 -5.96 -2.21
N ASP A 163 4.32 -6.97 -1.45
CA ASP A 163 4.52 -7.09 -0.01
C ASP A 163 5.21 -8.44 0.28
N ASN A 164 5.91 -8.57 1.40
CA ASN A 164 6.65 -9.78 1.79
C ASN A 164 7.83 -10.07 0.85
N TRP A 165 8.63 -9.03 0.57
CA TRP A 165 9.79 -9.08 -0.31
C TRP A 165 10.88 -10.06 0.13
N GLN A 166 10.89 -10.45 1.41
CA GLN A 166 11.84 -11.39 2.00
C GLN A 166 11.23 -12.77 2.30
N ASN A 167 10.01 -13.05 1.82
CA ASN A 167 9.36 -14.36 1.94
C ASN A 167 10.05 -15.39 1.04
N TYR A 168 11.11 -15.97 1.58
CA TYR A 168 12.03 -16.86 0.88
C TYR A 168 11.35 -18.08 0.27
N ASP A 169 10.40 -18.69 0.99
CA ASP A 169 9.77 -19.93 0.57
C ASP A 169 8.81 -19.69 -0.58
N GLU A 170 7.89 -18.72 -0.45
CA GLU A 170 6.92 -18.37 -1.50
C GLU A 170 7.61 -17.91 -2.79
N ILE A 171 8.64 -17.06 -2.67
CA ILE A 171 9.36 -16.56 -3.85
C ILE A 171 10.11 -17.70 -4.57
N LYS A 172 10.67 -18.66 -3.82
CA LYS A 172 11.31 -19.84 -4.44
C LYS A 172 10.29 -20.79 -5.05
N GLU A 173 9.11 -20.93 -4.45
CA GLU A 173 8.00 -21.71 -4.99
C GLU A 173 7.53 -21.12 -6.32
N GLY A 174 7.27 -19.82 -6.37
CA GLY A 174 6.86 -19.12 -7.60
C GLY A 174 7.90 -19.17 -8.72
N ASN A 175 9.19 -19.26 -8.39
CA ASN A 175 10.25 -19.49 -9.39
C ASN A 175 10.25 -20.93 -9.94
N GLN A 176 9.76 -21.92 -9.19
CA GLN A 176 9.77 -23.34 -9.60
C GLN A 176 8.45 -23.78 -10.23
N ASN A 177 7.33 -23.15 -9.85
CA ASN A 177 5.99 -23.51 -10.27
C ASN A 177 5.33 -22.39 -11.07
N ILE A 178 5.02 -22.67 -12.35
CA ILE A 178 4.34 -21.73 -13.25
C ILE A 178 2.96 -21.33 -12.70
N GLU A 179 2.27 -22.22 -12.00
CA GLU A 179 0.95 -21.93 -11.42
C GLU A 179 1.02 -20.94 -10.24
N GLU A 180 2.21 -20.76 -9.66
CA GLU A 180 2.47 -19.91 -8.51
C GLU A 180 3.41 -18.75 -8.85
N SER A 181 3.61 -18.46 -10.13
CA SER A 181 4.52 -17.40 -10.57
C SER A 181 4.17 -16.03 -9.96
N TYR A 182 2.90 -15.83 -9.59
CA TYR A 182 2.42 -14.62 -8.92
C TYR A 182 3.04 -14.39 -7.52
N LEU A 183 3.64 -15.41 -6.90
CA LEU A 183 4.38 -15.28 -5.65
C LEU A 183 5.78 -14.68 -5.86
N MET A 184 6.27 -14.62 -7.10
CA MET A 184 7.53 -13.98 -7.43
C MET A 184 7.26 -12.56 -7.93
N PRO A 185 7.90 -11.51 -7.35
CA PRO A 185 7.76 -10.16 -7.86
C PRO A 185 8.22 -10.07 -9.32
N GLU A 186 7.46 -9.36 -10.17
CA GLU A 186 7.83 -9.15 -11.59
C GLU A 186 9.21 -8.48 -11.71
N TRP A 187 9.55 -7.56 -10.79
CA TRP A 187 10.89 -6.98 -10.70
C TRP A 187 11.97 -8.04 -10.49
N TYR A 188 11.71 -9.06 -9.65
CA TYR A 188 12.69 -10.10 -9.36
C TYR A 188 12.97 -10.95 -10.60
N ASP A 189 11.93 -11.37 -11.32
CA ASP A 189 12.08 -12.13 -12.57
C ASP A 189 12.81 -11.32 -13.65
N TYR A 190 12.38 -10.06 -13.84
CA TYR A 190 13.01 -9.14 -14.78
C TYR A 190 14.50 -8.95 -14.49
N HIS A 191 14.84 -8.67 -13.22
CA HIS A 191 16.21 -8.47 -12.80
C HIS A 191 17.04 -9.76 -12.94
N ASN A 192 16.51 -10.90 -12.52
CA ASN A 192 17.21 -12.18 -12.55
C ASN A 192 17.54 -12.65 -13.97
N SER A 193 16.60 -12.46 -14.90
CA SER A 193 16.79 -12.81 -16.33
C SER A 193 17.88 -11.96 -17.02
N ARG A 194 18.18 -10.77 -16.50
CA ARG A 194 19.17 -9.84 -17.09
C ARG A 194 20.53 -9.87 -16.40
N THR A 195 20.55 -10.17 -15.11
CA THR A 195 21.78 -10.22 -14.30
C THR A 195 22.32 -11.64 -14.13
N GLY A 196 21.54 -12.67 -14.47
CA GLY A 196 21.88 -14.07 -14.24
C GLY A 196 21.74 -14.51 -12.77
N LYS A 197 21.22 -13.65 -11.90
CA LYS A 197 21.07 -13.94 -10.46
C LYS A 197 19.93 -14.91 -10.12
N GLY A 198 19.16 -15.36 -11.12
CA GLY A 198 18.21 -16.47 -10.93
C GLY A 198 18.87 -17.75 -10.40
N VAL A 199 20.19 -17.92 -10.58
CA VAL A 199 20.95 -19.03 -9.97
C VAL A 199 20.92 -19.02 -8.44
N LEU A 200 20.72 -17.86 -7.80
CA LEU A 200 20.64 -17.75 -6.34
C LEU A 200 19.41 -18.47 -5.78
N LEU A 201 18.31 -18.51 -6.54
CA LEU A 201 17.09 -19.24 -6.19
C LEU A 201 17.27 -20.76 -6.26
N LEU A 202 18.36 -21.25 -6.85
CA LEU A 202 18.71 -22.69 -6.89
C LEU A 202 19.61 -23.10 -5.72
N MET A 203 20.08 -22.16 -4.91
CA MET A 203 20.92 -22.46 -3.76
C MET A 203 20.11 -23.14 -2.65
N GLY A 204 20.79 -24.00 -1.87
CA GLY A 204 20.21 -24.70 -0.74
C GLY A 204 19.93 -23.77 0.45
N ASP A 205 19.01 -24.18 1.30
CA ASP A 205 18.61 -23.44 2.50
C ASP A 205 19.18 -24.07 3.77
N ILE A 206 20.50 -24.04 3.89
CA ILE A 206 21.21 -24.73 4.97
C ILE A 206 20.85 -24.14 6.34
N ARG A 207 20.78 -22.81 6.44
CA ARG A 207 20.46 -22.15 7.71
C ARG A 207 18.98 -22.28 8.09
N GLY A 208 18.06 -22.14 7.13
CA GLY A 208 16.63 -22.34 7.40
C GLY A 208 16.33 -23.75 7.87
N GLU A 209 16.88 -24.77 7.20
CA GLU A 209 16.74 -26.18 7.60
C GLU A 209 17.26 -26.43 9.04
N LYS A 210 18.37 -25.77 9.44
CA LYS A 210 18.90 -25.85 10.80
C LYS A 210 17.97 -25.18 11.81
N GLU A 211 17.45 -24.00 11.51
CA GLU A 211 16.49 -23.30 12.38
C GLU A 211 15.22 -24.14 12.58
N ASP A 212 14.65 -24.68 11.50
CA ASP A 212 13.48 -25.56 11.54
C ASP A 212 13.73 -26.82 12.36
N PHE A 213 14.90 -27.44 12.18
CA PHE A 213 15.30 -28.59 13.00
C PHE A 213 15.27 -28.26 14.50
N TYR A 214 15.89 -27.15 14.92
CA TYR A 214 15.89 -26.74 16.33
C TYR A 214 14.49 -26.38 16.85
N MET A 215 13.69 -25.69 16.03
CA MET A 215 12.30 -25.36 16.34
C MET A 215 11.45 -26.61 16.57
N ASN A 216 11.64 -27.63 15.73
CA ASN A 216 10.97 -28.92 15.83
C ASN A 216 11.32 -29.68 17.11
N LEU A 217 12.59 -29.65 17.56
CA LEU A 217 12.97 -30.24 18.85
C LEU A 217 12.21 -29.62 20.03
N VAL A 218 12.03 -28.30 20.02
CA VAL A 218 11.26 -27.60 21.06
C VAL A 218 9.78 -27.99 20.98
N HIS A 219 9.18 -27.99 19.79
CA HIS A 219 7.79 -28.42 19.59
C HIS A 219 7.56 -29.85 20.10
N GLU A 220 8.45 -30.79 19.79
CA GLU A 220 8.32 -32.17 20.27
C GLU A 220 8.41 -32.28 21.79
N LYS A 221 9.30 -31.50 22.42
CA LYS A 221 9.41 -31.47 23.89
C LYS A 221 8.14 -30.92 24.52
N GLU A 222 7.63 -29.80 24.00
CA GLU A 222 6.39 -29.19 24.50
C GLU A 222 5.20 -30.14 24.36
N ARG A 223 5.09 -30.85 23.22
CA ARG A 223 4.07 -31.89 23.02
C ARG A 223 4.18 -33.05 24.03
N LYS A 224 5.38 -33.38 24.51
CA LYS A 224 5.59 -34.44 25.53
C LYS A 224 5.28 -33.94 26.95
N GLU A 225 5.63 -32.69 27.27
CA GLU A 225 5.42 -32.09 28.60
C GLU A 225 3.98 -31.60 28.82
N LYS A 226 3.34 -31.15 27.74
CA LYS A 226 1.94 -30.76 27.67
C LYS A 226 1.33 -31.54 26.50
N PRO A 227 1.03 -32.84 26.67
CA PRO A 227 0.25 -33.55 25.68
C PRO A 227 -0.99 -32.71 25.41
N GLU A 228 -1.21 -32.36 24.14
CA GLU A 228 -2.36 -31.56 23.72
C GLU A 228 -3.57 -32.10 24.47
N GLN A 229 -4.18 -31.26 25.32
CA GLN A 229 -5.50 -31.61 25.82
C GLN A 229 -6.33 -31.74 24.56
N TYR A 230 -6.75 -32.98 24.26
CA TYR A 230 -7.78 -33.22 23.27
C TYR A 230 -9.02 -32.47 23.77
N VAL A 231 -9.13 -31.22 23.37
CA VAL A 231 -10.41 -30.52 23.37
C VAL A 231 -11.14 -31.24 22.26
N ALA A 232 -12.15 -32.04 22.63
CA ALA A 232 -13.02 -32.65 21.64
C ALA A 232 -13.44 -31.55 20.67
N SER A 233 -13.04 -31.69 19.40
CA SER A 233 -13.40 -30.74 18.36
C SER A 233 -14.91 -30.53 18.47
N GLU A 234 -15.33 -29.27 18.54
CA GLU A 234 -16.73 -28.91 18.62
C GLU A 234 -17.49 -29.66 17.51
N PRO A 235 -18.33 -30.67 17.85
CA PRO A 235 -18.91 -31.55 16.85
C PRO A 235 -19.95 -30.83 15.97
N ARG A 236 -20.33 -29.61 16.35
CA ARG A 236 -21.20 -28.76 15.55
C ARG A 236 -20.43 -28.23 14.35
N PRO A 237 -21.03 -28.27 13.15
CA PRO A 237 -20.38 -27.76 11.94
C PRO A 237 -20.03 -26.28 12.10
N TYR A 238 -18.91 -25.90 11.50
CA TYR A 238 -18.54 -24.49 11.36
C TYR A 238 -19.63 -23.75 10.59
N PHE A 239 -20.17 -22.70 11.18
CA PHE A 239 -21.12 -21.81 10.52
C PHE A 239 -20.32 -20.68 9.88
N ASN A 240 -20.17 -20.73 8.55
CA ASN A 240 -19.61 -19.61 7.81
C ASN A 240 -20.63 -18.47 7.78
N TYR A 241 -20.45 -17.51 8.69
CA TYR A 241 -21.35 -16.35 8.82
C TYR A 241 -21.26 -15.36 7.66
N LEU A 242 -20.31 -15.57 6.73
CA LEU A 242 -20.13 -14.79 5.51
C LEU A 242 -20.61 -15.53 4.25
N ASP A 243 -21.22 -16.71 4.39
CA ASP A 243 -21.77 -17.43 3.24
C ASP A 243 -23.01 -16.72 2.70
N ASP A 244 -22.93 -16.26 1.45
CA ASP A 244 -23.99 -15.50 0.78
C ASP A 244 -25.31 -16.28 0.69
N GLU A 245 -25.28 -17.60 0.50
CA GLU A 245 -26.51 -18.40 0.44
C GLU A 245 -27.14 -18.55 1.82
N VAL A 246 -26.33 -18.57 2.88
CA VAL A 246 -26.82 -18.55 4.27
C VAL A 246 -27.46 -17.20 4.59
N ILE A 247 -26.82 -16.09 4.22
CA ILE A 247 -27.36 -14.74 4.42
C ILE A 247 -28.68 -14.58 3.66
N LYS A 248 -28.72 -15.00 2.39
CA LYS A 248 -29.92 -14.98 1.55
C LYS A 248 -31.05 -15.85 2.12
N PHE A 249 -30.74 -17.04 2.63
CA PHE A 249 -31.72 -17.88 3.32
C PHE A 249 -32.31 -17.13 4.53
N PHE A 250 -31.48 -16.49 5.35
CA PHE A 250 -31.97 -15.74 6.51
C PHE A 250 -32.86 -14.56 6.13
N VAL A 251 -32.42 -13.75 5.15
CA VAL A 251 -33.19 -12.60 4.67
C VAL A 251 -34.54 -13.05 4.11
N THR A 252 -34.56 -14.09 3.28
CA THR A 252 -35.81 -14.57 2.65
C THR A 252 -36.76 -15.26 3.63
N THR A 253 -36.24 -15.82 4.73
CA THR A 253 -37.03 -16.62 5.68
C THR A 253 -37.51 -15.80 6.88
N PHE A 254 -36.69 -14.89 7.41
CA PHE A 254 -36.94 -14.24 8.70
C PHE A 254 -37.19 -12.73 8.61
N GLU A 255 -36.77 -12.07 7.54
CA GLU A 255 -36.91 -10.62 7.42
C GLU A 255 -38.23 -10.20 6.76
N ASP A 256 -38.64 -8.96 6.99
CA ASP A 256 -39.85 -8.40 6.38
C ASP A 256 -39.68 -8.03 4.89
N GLU A 257 -40.78 -7.76 4.20
CA GLU A 257 -40.76 -7.41 2.76
C GLU A 257 -39.87 -6.18 2.45
N THR A 258 -39.73 -5.25 3.40
CA THR A 258 -38.91 -4.05 3.20
C THR A 258 -37.43 -4.41 3.24
N ALA A 259 -37.01 -5.18 4.24
CA ALA A 259 -35.65 -5.68 4.38
C ALA A 259 -35.26 -6.64 3.24
N GLN A 260 -36.16 -7.54 2.84
CA GLN A 260 -35.94 -8.40 1.67
C GLN A 260 -35.73 -7.60 0.38
N LYS A 261 -36.55 -6.57 0.15
CA LYS A 261 -36.42 -5.69 -1.01
C LYS A 261 -35.10 -4.90 -0.96
N ASN A 262 -34.73 -4.37 0.20
CA ASN A 262 -33.47 -3.64 0.37
C ASN A 262 -32.25 -4.53 0.16
N TYR A 263 -32.27 -5.77 0.67
CA TYR A 263 -31.22 -6.76 0.43
C TYR A 263 -31.11 -7.11 -1.06
N HIS A 264 -32.22 -7.32 -1.77
CA HIS A 264 -32.16 -7.59 -3.21
C HIS A 264 -31.60 -6.42 -4.01
N GLN A 265 -31.91 -5.19 -3.62
CA GLN A 265 -31.32 -3.99 -4.25
C GLN A 265 -29.83 -3.86 -3.91
N HIS A 266 -29.46 -4.07 -2.65
CA HIS A 266 -28.07 -4.06 -2.20
C HIS A 266 -27.26 -5.15 -2.91
N SER A 267 -27.71 -6.40 -2.88
CA SER A 267 -27.06 -7.52 -3.57
C SER A 267 -26.94 -7.25 -5.08
N LYS A 268 -27.96 -6.70 -5.74
CA LYS A 268 -27.83 -6.33 -7.16
C LYS A 268 -26.81 -5.22 -7.45
N LEU A 269 -26.63 -4.27 -6.53
CA LEU A 269 -25.73 -3.11 -6.71
C LEU A 269 -24.32 -3.35 -6.14
N TYR A 270 -24.16 -4.30 -5.23
CA TYR A 270 -22.95 -4.51 -4.44
C TYR A 270 -22.33 -5.89 -4.69
N LEU A 271 -23.14 -6.91 -5.00
CA LEU A 271 -22.71 -8.28 -5.33
C LEU A 271 -22.95 -8.65 -6.80
N GLY A 272 -23.89 -7.98 -7.48
CA GLY A 272 -24.41 -8.33 -8.80
C GLY A 272 -24.08 -7.36 -9.93
N SER A 273 -23.37 -6.25 -9.67
CA SER A 273 -22.83 -5.35 -10.69
C SER A 273 -21.32 -5.32 -10.57
N ASP A 274 -20.66 -6.00 -11.51
CA ASP A 274 -19.28 -5.81 -11.97
C ASP A 274 -18.35 -5.05 -11.03
N ASN A 275 -17.44 -5.76 -10.37
CA ASN A 275 -16.21 -5.19 -9.80
C ASN A 275 -15.52 -4.27 -10.82
N ASP A 276 -15.66 -4.59 -12.11
CA ASP A 276 -15.17 -3.79 -13.24
C ASP A 276 -15.81 -2.39 -13.30
N ALA A 277 -17.11 -2.22 -13.01
CA ALA A 277 -17.76 -0.91 -13.10
C ALA A 277 -17.23 0.08 -12.04
N MET A 278 -16.95 -0.39 -10.83
CA MET A 278 -16.29 0.42 -9.80
C MET A 278 -14.84 0.74 -10.20
N ARG A 279 -14.09 -0.26 -10.65
CA ARG A 279 -12.71 -0.09 -11.15
C ARG A 279 -12.62 0.94 -12.28
N TYR A 280 -13.59 0.93 -13.21
CA TYR A 280 -13.65 1.92 -14.29
C TYR A 280 -14.05 3.31 -13.79
N TYR A 281 -14.93 3.40 -12.80
CA TYR A 281 -15.28 4.68 -12.19
C TYR A 281 -14.07 5.31 -11.50
N GLU A 282 -13.32 4.53 -10.73
CA GLU A 282 -12.06 4.95 -10.10
C GLU A 282 -11.03 5.40 -11.14
N LEU A 283 -10.80 4.60 -12.19
CA LEU A 283 -9.91 4.97 -13.29
C LEU A 283 -10.31 6.29 -13.96
N LEU A 284 -11.61 6.52 -14.16
CA LEU A 284 -12.10 7.77 -14.75
C LEU A 284 -11.94 8.95 -13.78
N GLU A 285 -12.13 8.76 -12.48
CA GLU A 285 -11.86 9.79 -11.48
C GLU A 285 -10.36 10.16 -11.44
N GLU A 286 -9.47 9.16 -11.50
CA GLU A 286 -8.03 9.38 -11.58
C GLU A 286 -7.66 10.17 -12.84
N LEU A 287 -8.10 9.72 -14.02
CA LEU A 287 -7.86 10.38 -15.30
C LEU A 287 -8.41 11.81 -15.34
N ASN A 288 -9.62 12.05 -14.83
CA ASN A 288 -10.21 13.40 -14.73
C ASN A 288 -9.44 14.30 -13.76
N GLY A 289 -8.77 13.70 -12.78
CA GLY A 289 -7.89 14.39 -11.88
C GLY A 289 -6.59 14.87 -12.53
N LEU A 290 -6.16 14.29 -13.65
CA LEU A 290 -4.88 14.63 -14.26
C LEU A 290 -4.93 15.99 -14.98
N HIS A 291 -3.85 16.74 -14.84
CA HIS A 291 -3.62 17.97 -15.62
C HIS A 291 -2.88 17.70 -16.93
N ASP A 292 -2.28 16.52 -17.05
CA ASP A 292 -1.51 16.08 -18.20
C ASP A 292 -2.39 15.38 -19.24
N LEU A 293 -1.97 15.46 -20.50
CA LEU A 293 -2.60 14.69 -21.57
C LEU A 293 -2.13 13.23 -21.49
N VAL A 294 -3.07 12.31 -21.26
CA VAL A 294 -2.82 10.86 -21.30
C VAL A 294 -3.06 10.33 -22.71
N PRO A 295 -2.04 9.83 -23.42
CA PRO A 295 -2.23 9.18 -24.71
C PRO A 295 -2.98 7.86 -24.54
N VAL A 296 -4.18 7.77 -25.11
CA VAL A 296 -4.98 6.54 -25.11
C VAL A 296 -4.72 5.77 -26.41
N PRO A 297 -4.19 4.53 -26.34
CA PRO A 297 -3.93 3.74 -27.55
C PRO A 297 -5.24 3.36 -28.25
N SER A 298 -5.15 3.09 -29.56
CA SER A 298 -6.28 2.52 -30.28
C SER A 298 -6.55 1.10 -29.80
N HIS A 299 -7.81 0.81 -29.44
CA HIS A 299 -8.25 -0.50 -29.02
C HIS A 299 -9.70 -0.75 -29.45
N TYR A 300 -10.09 -2.02 -29.57
CA TYR A 300 -11.48 -2.38 -29.91
C TYR A 300 -12.44 -2.10 -28.75
N ASP A 301 -11.97 -2.33 -27.51
CA ASP A 301 -12.67 -1.93 -26.29
C ASP A 301 -12.04 -0.65 -25.73
N PHE A 302 -12.85 0.40 -25.59
CA PHE A 302 -12.39 1.68 -25.05
C PHE A 302 -11.96 1.59 -23.58
N ARG A 303 -12.51 0.62 -22.83
CA ARG A 303 -12.19 0.41 -21.41
C ARG A 303 -10.75 -0.08 -21.24
N GLU A 304 -10.39 -1.11 -21.99
CA GLU A 304 -9.00 -1.58 -22.08
C GLU A 304 -8.07 -0.50 -22.65
N ALA A 305 -8.55 0.33 -23.57
CA ALA A 305 -7.77 1.45 -24.10
C ALA A 305 -7.40 2.43 -22.97
N LEU A 306 -8.37 2.80 -22.14
CA LEU A 306 -8.18 3.71 -21.01
C LEU A 306 -7.23 3.10 -19.97
N GLU A 307 -7.42 1.82 -19.62
CA GLU A 307 -6.53 1.11 -18.70
C GLU A 307 -5.09 1.09 -19.22
N LYS A 308 -4.86 0.69 -20.47
CA LYS A 308 -3.51 0.66 -21.08
C LYS A 308 -2.89 2.06 -21.17
N GLY A 309 -3.69 3.08 -21.52
CA GLY A 309 -3.24 4.47 -21.59
C GLY A 309 -2.81 5.01 -20.23
N TYR A 310 -3.64 4.80 -19.21
CA TYR A 310 -3.33 5.21 -17.85
C TYR A 310 -2.16 4.44 -17.24
N ASN A 311 -2.12 3.12 -17.45
CA ASN A 311 -1.02 2.26 -17.00
C ASN A 311 0.34 2.78 -17.50
N ARG A 312 0.44 3.04 -18.82
CA ARG A 312 1.65 3.61 -19.41
C ARG A 312 1.95 5.00 -18.88
N TYR A 313 0.94 5.85 -18.72
CA TYR A 313 1.13 7.17 -18.12
C TYR A 313 1.71 7.07 -16.70
N TYR A 314 1.16 6.20 -15.86
CA TYR A 314 1.58 6.01 -14.48
C TYR A 314 3.02 5.53 -14.39
N LEU A 315 3.36 4.46 -15.11
CA LEU A 315 4.72 3.90 -15.14
C LEU A 315 5.75 4.92 -15.71
N ASN A 316 5.38 5.65 -16.77
CA ASN A 316 6.23 6.71 -17.31
C ASN A 316 6.47 7.83 -16.29
N LYS A 317 5.45 8.23 -15.52
CA LYS A 317 5.62 9.27 -14.50
C LYS A 317 6.57 8.85 -13.41
N ILE A 318 6.49 7.60 -12.96
CA ILE A 318 7.46 7.03 -12.03
C ILE A 318 8.86 7.05 -12.66
N ALA A 319 9.02 6.55 -13.89
CA ALA A 319 10.30 6.52 -14.58
C ALA A 319 10.92 7.92 -14.76
N GLU A 320 10.12 8.94 -15.08
CA GLU A 320 10.54 10.35 -15.19
C GLU A 320 11.06 10.92 -13.87
N HIS A 321 10.50 10.49 -12.73
CA HIS A 321 10.83 11.02 -11.40
C HIS A 321 11.83 10.14 -10.63
N LEU A 322 12.10 8.92 -11.10
CA LEU A 322 13.05 7.99 -10.49
C LEU A 322 14.47 8.60 -10.31
N PRO A 323 15.03 9.36 -11.27
CA PRO A 323 16.33 10.02 -11.07
C PRO A 323 16.31 11.05 -9.94
N ILE A 324 15.20 11.79 -9.79
CA ILE A 324 15.06 12.81 -8.72
C ILE A 324 15.00 12.12 -7.36
N ALA A 325 14.21 11.05 -7.24
CA ALA A 325 14.16 10.24 -6.02
C ALA A 325 15.55 9.67 -5.69
N TYR A 326 16.28 9.19 -6.71
CA TYR A 326 17.63 8.64 -6.52
C TYR A 326 18.62 9.69 -6.03
N GLU A 327 18.59 10.91 -6.59
CA GLU A 327 19.40 12.03 -6.09
C GLU A 327 19.08 12.37 -4.62
N GLN A 328 17.81 12.36 -4.24
CA GLN A 328 17.38 12.59 -2.85
C GLN A 328 17.85 11.47 -1.92
N TYR A 329 17.78 10.22 -2.34
CA TYR A 329 18.31 9.06 -1.62
C TYR A 329 19.83 9.19 -1.38
N LEU A 330 20.60 9.48 -2.43
CA LEU A 330 22.04 9.67 -2.32
C LEU A 330 22.40 10.86 -1.43
N PHE A 331 21.64 11.95 -1.51
CA PHE A 331 21.83 13.11 -0.64
C PHE A 331 21.62 12.75 0.83
N HIS A 332 20.53 12.06 1.18
CA HIS A 332 20.26 11.59 2.54
C HIS A 332 21.40 10.71 3.06
N LYS A 333 21.86 9.75 2.26
CA LYS A 333 22.98 8.86 2.59
C LYS A 333 24.28 9.62 2.83
N LYS A 334 24.61 10.57 1.94
CA LYS A 334 25.81 11.41 2.05
C LYS A 334 25.79 12.30 3.31
N MET A 335 24.62 12.76 3.72
CA MET A 335 24.45 13.58 4.92
C MET A 335 24.39 12.75 6.21
N GLY A 336 24.37 11.42 6.13
CA GLY A 336 24.26 10.54 7.29
C GLY A 336 22.90 10.62 7.97
N LEU A 337 21.84 10.96 7.22
CA LEU A 337 20.47 11.01 7.72
C LEU A 337 19.85 9.62 7.63
N SER A 338 19.13 9.22 8.69
CA SER A 338 18.31 8.00 8.69
C SER A 338 16.96 8.27 8.04
N PHE A 339 16.44 7.27 7.33
CA PHE A 339 15.06 7.26 6.84
C PHE A 339 14.10 6.88 7.97
N GLU A 340 12.81 7.17 7.82
CA GLU A 340 11.78 6.71 8.75
C GLU A 340 11.73 5.18 8.79
N SER A 341 11.61 4.59 9.98
CA SER A 341 11.73 3.15 10.22
C SER A 341 10.45 2.60 10.84
N LYS A 342 10.01 1.43 10.37
CA LYS A 342 8.81 0.72 10.90
C LYS A 342 9.16 -0.53 11.72
N LYS A 343 10.41 -0.70 12.14
CA LYS A 343 10.93 -1.94 12.77
C LYS A 343 10.23 -2.38 14.06
N ASP A 344 9.64 -1.44 14.81
CA ASP A 344 9.21 -1.70 16.18
C ASP A 344 8.08 -2.75 16.26
N GLU A 345 7.36 -3.01 15.17
CA GLU A 345 6.22 -3.94 15.13
C GLU A 345 6.62 -5.42 15.10
N MET A 346 7.89 -5.76 14.81
CA MET A 346 8.34 -7.15 14.59
C MET A 346 9.21 -7.75 15.73
N ILE A 347 9.50 -6.96 16.77
CA ILE A 347 10.46 -7.35 17.81
C ILE A 347 9.98 -8.59 18.60
N ASP A 348 8.68 -8.68 18.89
CA ASP A 348 8.13 -9.77 19.71
C ASP A 348 8.26 -11.14 19.02
N VAL A 349 8.01 -11.19 17.71
CA VAL A 349 8.16 -12.42 16.90
C VAL A 349 9.63 -12.85 16.88
N ARG A 350 10.55 -11.91 16.63
CA ARG A 350 12.00 -12.19 16.65
C ARG A 350 12.45 -12.76 17.99
N VAL A 351 12.02 -12.16 19.10
CA VAL A 351 12.36 -12.59 20.46
C VAL A 351 11.83 -14.01 20.72
N PHE A 352 10.61 -14.31 20.25
CA PHE A 352 10.02 -15.64 20.35
C PHE A 352 10.85 -16.67 19.57
N LEU A 353 11.14 -16.43 18.30
CA LEU A 353 11.91 -17.34 17.43
C LEU A 353 13.32 -17.58 17.99
N THR A 354 14.03 -16.52 18.35
CA THR A 354 15.35 -16.59 18.99
C THR A 354 15.35 -17.51 20.21
N LYS A 355 14.39 -17.34 21.13
CA LYS A 355 14.30 -18.16 22.34
C LYS A 355 14.12 -19.63 22.03
N ARG A 356 13.34 -19.95 21.00
CA ARG A 356 13.06 -21.33 20.60
C ARG A 356 14.24 -21.96 19.88
N ILE A 357 14.86 -21.28 18.92
CA ILE A 357 16.08 -21.77 18.23
C ILE A 357 17.19 -22.08 19.25
N LEU A 358 17.50 -21.13 20.13
CA LEU A 358 18.52 -21.33 21.18
C LEU A 358 18.15 -22.45 22.16
N LYS A 359 16.85 -22.66 22.42
CA LYS A 359 16.40 -23.78 23.26
C LYS A 359 16.53 -25.11 22.53
N GLY A 360 16.21 -25.17 21.24
CA GLY A 360 16.38 -26.34 20.40
C GLY A 360 17.83 -26.80 20.33
N ARG A 361 18.78 -25.86 20.21
CA ARG A 361 20.22 -26.16 20.30
C ARG A 361 20.62 -26.80 21.63
N GLU A 362 20.16 -26.23 22.74
CA GLU A 362 20.40 -26.79 24.08
C GLU A 362 19.84 -28.22 24.21
N LEU A 363 18.66 -28.49 23.61
CA LEU A 363 18.08 -29.83 23.55
C LEU A 363 18.88 -30.79 22.67
N ASN A 364 19.54 -30.28 21.63
CA ASN A 364 20.46 -31.05 20.78
C ASN A 364 21.85 -31.27 21.43
N GLY A 365 22.08 -30.72 22.64
CA GLY A 365 23.36 -30.82 23.34
C GLY A 365 24.43 -29.83 22.84
N GLU A 366 24.03 -28.82 22.08
CA GLU A 366 24.91 -27.78 21.55
C GLU A 366 24.97 -26.55 22.45
N GLU A 367 25.95 -25.69 22.22
CA GLU A 367 26.05 -24.40 22.92
C GLU A 367 24.90 -23.46 22.56
N ARG A 368 24.44 -22.70 23.55
CA ARG A 368 23.34 -21.73 23.43
C ARG A 368 23.80 -20.43 22.76
N ASN A 369 24.14 -20.51 21.47
CA ASN A 369 24.55 -19.40 20.61
C ASN A 369 24.04 -19.61 19.17
N PHE A 370 24.27 -18.65 18.27
CA PHE A 370 23.85 -18.74 16.85
C PHE A 370 24.93 -19.31 15.92
N ASN A 371 25.91 -20.03 16.47
CA ASN A 371 26.97 -20.68 15.70
C ASN A 371 26.53 -22.10 15.28
N PHE A 372 25.49 -22.21 14.45
CA PHE A 372 25.11 -23.46 13.77
C PHE A 372 25.57 -23.46 12.33
#